data_AF-A0A3D9FD65-F1
#
_entry.id   AF-A0A3D9FD65-F1
#
_cell.length_a   1.000
_cell.length_b   1.000
_cell.length_c   1.000
_cell.angle_alpha   90.00
_cell.angle_beta   90.00
_cell.angle_gamma   90.00
#
_symmetry.space_group_name_H-M   'P 1'
#
loop_
_entity.id
_entity.type
_entity.pdbx_description
1 polymer ?
#
loop_
_entity_poly.entity_id
_entity_poly.type
_entity_poly.pdbx_seq_one_letter_code
_entity_poly.pdbx_strand_id
1 'polypeptide(L)'
;MPTRLKWIIGILGVVAVAGLAYVGSMQLGLADYRYESASDSESAEGDLAEMSSGERLCAAQSTIDSIRQRIFARARTASNDDGALLSRLEGGTLARMEEPRLIDFDEGLEQARCEGRLILELPRGTEPAFNYSRRLNASLEYIAEPTADGRGRVHRMNGADDLIDRLADADLVTRRSDPADKDEAEGGINEEGKDEFAPGDDEPVAEDPDFEGDDVRPPEELLPPVMQEDQGK
;
A
#
# COMPACT_ATOMS: atom_id res chain seq x y z
N MET A 1 37.06 -55.66 5.90
CA MET A 1 36.41 -54.33 5.80
C MET A 1 34.96 -54.56 5.38
N PRO A 2 33.99 -54.28 6.26
CA PRO A 2 32.65 -54.84 6.15
C PRO A 2 31.79 -54.09 5.12
N THR A 3 31.29 -54.85 4.15
CA THR A 3 30.42 -54.46 3.03
C THR A 3 29.07 -53.86 3.43
N ARG A 4 28.73 -53.83 4.71
CA ARG A 4 27.45 -53.31 5.22
C ARG A 4 27.41 -51.78 5.36
N LEU A 5 28.57 -51.10 5.39
CA LEU A 5 28.63 -49.64 5.53
C LEU A 5 28.31 -48.91 4.22
N LYS A 6 28.54 -49.55 3.05
CA LYS A 6 28.24 -48.96 1.73
C LYS A 6 26.74 -48.87 1.42
N TRP A 7 25.91 -49.74 2.02
CA TRP A 7 24.48 -49.77 1.74
C TRP A 7 23.71 -48.67 2.48
N ILE A 8 24.17 -48.28 3.66
CA ILE A 8 23.52 -47.25 4.49
C ILE A 8 23.70 -45.84 3.89
N ILE A 9 24.87 -45.54 3.31
CA ILE A 9 25.14 -44.25 2.66
C ILE A 9 24.29 -44.07 1.39
N GLY A 10 23.97 -45.16 0.68
CA GLY A 10 23.13 -45.11 -0.51
C GLY A 10 21.66 -44.73 -0.23
N ILE A 11 21.09 -45.20 0.89
CA ILE A 11 19.69 -44.92 1.24
C ILE A 11 19.51 -43.49 1.75
N LEU A 12 20.49 -42.96 2.50
CA LEU A 12 20.47 -41.58 3.00
C LEU A 12 20.51 -40.54 1.87
N GLY A 13 21.18 -40.84 0.76
CA GLY A 13 21.20 -39.97 -0.42
C GLY A 13 19.85 -39.86 -1.14
N VAL A 14 19.09 -40.95 -1.23
CA VAL A 14 17.78 -40.95 -1.93
C VAL A 14 16.70 -40.21 -1.12
N VAL A 15 16.74 -40.31 0.21
CA VAL A 15 15.79 -39.58 1.09
C VAL A 15 16.06 -38.07 1.08
N ALA A 16 17.32 -37.63 0.98
CA ALA A 16 17.66 -36.21 0.90
C ALA A 16 17.21 -35.55 -0.42
N VAL A 17 17.30 -36.27 -1.55
CA VAL A 17 16.84 -35.76 -2.86
C VAL A 17 15.31 -35.74 -2.95
N ALA A 18 14.62 -36.75 -2.39
CA ALA A 18 13.15 -36.77 -2.34
C ALA A 18 12.56 -35.69 -1.39
N GLY A 19 13.24 -35.39 -0.28
CA GLY A 19 12.83 -34.32 0.65
C GLY A 19 12.94 -32.92 0.04
N LEU A 20 14.00 -32.63 -0.72
CA LEU A 20 14.17 -31.35 -1.41
C LEU A 20 13.12 -31.13 -2.53
N ALA A 21 12.66 -32.20 -3.19
CA ALA A 21 11.58 -32.11 -4.17
C ALA A 21 10.20 -31.83 -3.52
N TYR A 22 9.97 -32.30 -2.29
CA TYR A 22 8.69 -32.13 -1.60
C TYR A 22 8.52 -30.77 -0.92
N VAL A 23 9.62 -30.13 -0.46
CA VAL A 23 9.56 -28.76 0.08
C VAL A 23 9.42 -27.71 -1.03
N GLY A 24 9.96 -27.99 -2.23
CA GLY A 24 9.76 -27.12 -3.40
C GLY A 24 8.31 -27.06 -3.89
N SER A 25 7.52 -28.12 -3.72
CA SER A 25 6.13 -28.14 -4.20
C SER A 25 5.14 -27.43 -3.28
N MET A 26 5.45 -27.17 -2.01
CA MET A 26 4.57 -26.39 -1.12
C MET A 26 4.62 -24.87 -1.36
N GLN A 27 5.64 -24.34 -2.04
CA GLN A 27 5.65 -22.92 -2.46
C GLN A 27 4.92 -22.68 -3.81
N LEU A 28 4.57 -23.74 -4.54
CA LEU A 28 3.86 -23.64 -5.82
C LEU A 28 2.34 -23.88 -5.71
N GLY A 29 1.83 -24.18 -4.51
CA GLY A 29 0.41 -24.55 -4.27
C GLY A 29 -0.56 -23.40 -3.95
N LEU A 30 -0.13 -22.14 -3.98
CA LEU A 30 -1.00 -20.95 -3.84
C LEU A 30 -0.99 -20.04 -5.08
N ALA A 31 -0.46 -20.53 -6.21
CA ALA A 31 -0.35 -19.77 -7.46
C ALA A 31 -1.43 -20.09 -8.51
N ASP A 32 -2.58 -20.66 -8.11
CA ASP A 32 -3.72 -20.92 -8.99
C ASP A 32 -4.95 -20.05 -8.66
N TYR A 33 -4.73 -18.75 -8.42
CA TYR A 33 -5.66 -17.71 -8.85
C TYR A 33 -5.10 -17.06 -10.12
N ARG A 34 -4.97 -17.87 -11.17
CA ARG A 34 -4.73 -17.36 -12.53
C ARG A 34 -6.04 -16.78 -13.03
N TYR A 35 -6.19 -15.46 -12.87
CA TYR A 35 -7.19 -14.68 -13.58
C TYR A 35 -6.87 -14.81 -15.08
N GLU A 36 -7.65 -15.63 -15.78
CA GLU A 36 -7.56 -15.79 -17.22
C GLU A 36 -8.17 -14.53 -17.89
N SER A 37 -7.39 -13.44 -17.95
CA SER A 37 -7.62 -12.36 -18.91
C SER A 37 -6.65 -12.52 -20.08
N ALA A 38 -6.87 -13.57 -20.86
CA ALA A 38 -6.14 -13.79 -22.11
C ALA A 38 -6.96 -13.22 -23.27
N SER A 39 -6.82 -11.92 -23.54
CA SER A 39 -6.93 -11.28 -24.87
C SER A 39 -6.54 -9.80 -24.71
N ASP A 40 -5.58 -9.32 -25.50
CA ASP A 40 -5.08 -7.92 -25.57
C ASP A 40 -3.88 -7.49 -24.69
N SER A 41 -3.01 -8.39 -24.22
CA SER A 41 -1.75 -7.99 -23.54
C SER A 41 -0.51 -7.93 -24.45
N GLU A 42 -0.52 -8.57 -25.63
CA GLU A 42 0.65 -8.58 -26.54
C GLU A 42 0.92 -7.21 -27.22
N SER A 43 -0.04 -6.27 -27.19
CA SER A 43 0.16 -4.91 -27.72
C SER A 43 0.67 -3.90 -26.68
N ALA A 44 0.57 -4.20 -25.38
CA ALA A 44 1.02 -3.28 -24.33
C ALA A 44 2.52 -3.42 -24.02
N GLU A 45 3.11 -4.60 -24.23
CA GLU A 45 4.53 -4.85 -23.94
C GLU A 45 5.48 -4.22 -24.99
N GLY A 46 5.01 -4.05 -26.23
CA GLY A 46 5.77 -3.40 -27.30
C GLY A 46 5.98 -1.90 -27.05
N ASP A 47 4.93 -1.19 -26.65
CA ASP A 47 4.99 0.27 -26.44
C ASP A 47 5.88 0.65 -25.23
N LEU A 48 5.99 -0.21 -24.22
CA LEU A 48 6.80 0.05 -23.03
C LEU A 48 8.32 -0.08 -23.28
N ALA A 49 8.72 -0.86 -24.29
CA ALA A 49 10.13 -1.11 -24.61
C ALA A 49 10.80 0.09 -25.28
N GLU A 50 10.02 0.97 -25.92
CA GLU A 50 10.50 2.17 -26.60
C GLU A 50 10.51 3.42 -25.70
N MET A 51 9.88 3.35 -24.52
CA MET A 51 9.79 4.47 -23.58
C MET A 51 11.14 4.75 -22.91
N SER A 52 11.48 6.03 -22.81
CA SER A 52 12.60 6.50 -22.01
C SER A 52 12.43 6.14 -20.53
N SER A 53 13.53 6.10 -19.77
CA SER A 53 13.48 5.83 -18.33
C SER A 53 12.57 6.82 -17.58
N GLY A 54 12.58 8.10 -17.98
CA GLY A 54 11.70 9.12 -17.40
C GLY A 54 10.22 8.86 -17.68
N GLU A 55 9.86 8.52 -18.92
CA GLU A 55 8.47 8.20 -19.28
C GLU A 55 7.96 6.96 -18.54
N ARG A 56 8.82 5.94 -18.40
CA ARG A 56 8.50 4.74 -17.62
C ARG A 56 8.25 5.07 -16.14
N LEU A 57 9.03 5.97 -15.54
CA LEU A 57 8.80 6.45 -14.17
C LEU A 57 7.47 7.21 -14.04
N CYS A 58 7.14 8.06 -15.01
CA CYS A 58 5.88 8.81 -15.01
C CYS A 58 4.65 7.88 -15.06
N ALA A 59 4.68 6.85 -15.91
CA ALA A 59 3.55 5.95 -16.15
C ALA A 59 3.53 4.72 -15.23
N ALA A 60 4.55 4.51 -14.39
CA ALA A 60 4.63 3.34 -13.51
C ALA A 60 3.46 3.29 -12.52
N GLN A 61 2.83 2.11 -12.39
CA GLN A 61 1.73 1.91 -11.44
C GLN A 61 2.15 2.18 -9.99
N SER A 62 3.39 1.87 -9.63
CA SER A 62 3.94 2.16 -8.29
C SER A 62 4.00 3.66 -7.98
N THR A 63 4.26 4.50 -8.98
CA THR A 63 4.21 5.95 -8.88
C THR A 63 2.77 6.41 -8.62
N ILE A 64 1.79 5.87 -9.37
CA ILE A 64 0.37 6.20 -9.23
C ILE A 64 -0.16 5.78 -7.84
N ASP A 65 0.22 4.59 -7.36
CA ASP A 65 -0.15 4.12 -6.03
C ASP A 65 0.45 5.01 -4.93
N SER A 66 1.70 5.46 -5.10
CA SER A 66 2.36 6.40 -4.18
C SER A 66 1.66 7.76 -4.15
N ILE A 67 1.20 8.26 -5.31
CA ILE A 67 0.39 9.48 -5.43
C ILE A 67 -0.90 9.32 -4.62
N ARG A 68 -1.65 8.24 -4.85
CA ARG A 68 -2.89 7.95 -4.12
C ARG A 68 -2.65 7.94 -2.61
N GLN A 69 -1.65 7.18 -2.15
CA GLN A 69 -1.32 7.07 -0.73
C GLN A 69 -1.01 8.43 -0.10
N ARG A 70 -0.24 9.27 -0.80
CA ARG A 70 0.10 10.61 -0.32
C ARG A 70 -1.10 11.54 -0.26
N ILE A 71 -2.00 11.49 -1.24
CA ILE A 71 -3.25 12.26 -1.24
C ILE A 71 -4.10 11.89 -0.02
N PHE A 72 -4.36 10.60 0.19
CA PHE A 72 -5.15 10.15 1.34
C PHE A 72 -4.47 10.43 2.69
N ALA A 73 -3.14 10.32 2.75
CA ALA A 73 -2.37 10.71 3.93
C ALA A 73 -2.55 12.20 4.26
N ARG A 74 -2.46 13.09 3.26
CA ARG A 74 -2.71 14.53 3.46
C ARG A 74 -4.16 14.80 3.85
N ALA A 75 -5.12 14.14 3.21
CA ALA A 75 -6.54 14.28 3.55
C ALA A 75 -6.84 13.86 4.98
N ARG A 76 -6.24 12.77 5.49
CA ARG A 76 -6.35 12.36 6.90
C ARG A 76 -5.81 13.42 7.86
N THR A 77 -4.70 14.06 7.52
CA THR A 77 -4.12 15.14 8.35
C THR A 77 -4.99 16.41 8.34
N ALA A 78 -5.70 16.67 7.23
CA ALA A 78 -6.57 17.84 7.08
C ALA A 78 -7.99 17.62 7.60
N SER A 79 -8.44 16.36 7.67
CA SER A 79 -9.81 16.01 8.08
C SER A 79 -10.01 16.18 9.59
N ASN A 80 -11.20 16.64 9.97
CA ASN A 80 -11.66 16.64 11.36
C ASN A 80 -12.35 15.31 11.75
N ASP A 81 -12.56 14.41 10.79
CA ASP A 81 -13.27 13.14 10.97
C ASP A 81 -12.34 11.98 11.37
N ASP A 82 -12.93 10.81 11.58
CA ASP A 82 -12.22 9.57 11.89
C ASP A 82 -11.33 9.14 10.71
N GLY A 83 -10.01 9.37 10.83
CA GLY A 83 -9.01 8.96 9.86
C GLY A 83 -9.02 7.46 9.52
N ALA A 84 -9.62 6.60 10.35
CA ALA A 84 -9.83 5.19 10.01
C ALA A 84 -10.81 4.99 8.85
N LEU A 85 -11.83 5.84 8.71
CA LEU A 85 -12.77 5.78 7.59
C LEU A 85 -12.07 6.14 6.27
N LEU A 86 -11.24 7.18 6.28
CA LEU A 86 -10.42 7.55 5.12
C LEU A 86 -9.42 6.44 4.75
N SER A 87 -8.83 5.75 5.73
CA SER A 87 -7.96 4.59 5.46
C SER A 87 -8.70 3.41 4.82
N ARG A 88 -9.95 3.15 5.23
CA ARG A 88 -10.79 2.14 4.57
C ARG A 88 -11.19 2.56 3.15
N LEU A 89 -11.52 3.84 2.98
CA LEU A 89 -11.85 4.42 1.68
C LEU A 89 -10.66 4.29 0.71
N GLU A 90 -9.45 4.60 1.18
CA GLU A 90 -8.21 4.45 0.42
C GLU A 90 -8.04 3.02 -0.11
N GLY A 91 -8.21 2.02 0.76
CA GLY A 91 -8.07 0.60 0.38
C GLY A 91 -9.07 0.13 -0.68
N GLY A 92 -10.25 0.76 -0.75
CA GLY A 92 -11.27 0.48 -1.77
C GLY A 92 -11.22 1.38 -3.01
N THR A 93 -10.31 2.36 -3.05
CA THR A 93 -10.22 3.35 -4.13
C THR A 93 -9.19 2.93 -5.17
N LEU A 94 -9.60 2.91 -6.44
CA LEU A 94 -8.69 2.66 -7.57
C LEU A 94 -8.13 3.99 -8.08
N ALA A 95 -6.82 4.06 -8.31
CA ALA A 95 -6.16 5.23 -8.88
C ALA A 95 -5.67 4.93 -10.29
N ARG A 96 -5.93 5.85 -11.21
CA ARG A 96 -5.50 5.77 -12.60
C ARG A 96 -4.95 7.13 -13.04
N MET A 97 -3.88 7.11 -13.81
CA MET A 97 -3.34 8.31 -14.45
C MET A 97 -3.72 8.29 -15.92
N GLU A 98 -4.35 9.35 -16.39
CA GLU A 98 -4.59 9.58 -17.81
C GLU A 98 -3.54 10.52 -18.36
N GLU A 99 -3.04 10.17 -19.54
CA GLU A 99 -2.05 10.96 -20.29
C GLU A 99 -0.83 11.39 -19.44
N PRO A 100 -0.12 10.47 -18.75
CA PRO A 100 1.12 10.84 -18.07
C PRO A 100 2.14 11.31 -19.11
N ARG A 101 2.67 12.51 -18.94
CA ARG A 101 3.67 13.11 -19.83
C ARG A 101 4.91 13.48 -19.05
N LEU A 102 6.06 13.14 -19.60
CA LEU A 102 7.36 13.59 -19.11
C LEU A 102 7.56 15.06 -19.53
N ILE A 103 7.77 15.95 -18.56
CA ILE A 103 8.12 17.35 -18.79
C ILE A 103 9.64 17.49 -18.88
N ASP A 104 10.34 16.90 -17.92
CA ASP A 104 11.78 17.04 -17.74
C ASP A 104 12.36 15.80 -17.06
N PHE A 105 13.59 15.44 -17.38
CA PHE A 105 14.29 14.32 -16.76
C PHE A 105 15.73 14.71 -16.41
N ASP A 106 16.04 14.71 -15.12
CA ASP A 106 17.38 14.91 -14.61
C ASP A 106 18.10 13.56 -14.53
N GLU A 107 19.02 13.31 -15.46
CA GLU A 107 19.80 12.06 -15.49
C GLU A 107 20.78 11.92 -14.30
N GLY A 108 21.22 13.04 -13.71
CA GLY A 108 22.17 13.02 -12.59
C GLY A 108 21.53 12.61 -11.27
N LEU A 109 20.25 12.95 -11.09
CA LEU A 109 19.44 12.59 -9.92
C LEU A 109 18.39 11.49 -10.21
N GLU A 110 18.32 11.04 -11.46
CA GLU A 110 17.30 10.14 -12.01
C GLU A 110 15.86 10.60 -11.72
N GLN A 111 15.61 11.91 -11.70
CA GLN A 111 14.28 12.46 -11.37
C GLN A 111 13.48 12.79 -12.63
N ALA A 112 12.26 12.29 -12.71
CA ALA A 112 11.31 12.63 -13.76
C ALA A 112 10.29 13.64 -13.23
N ARG A 113 10.25 14.83 -13.82
CA ARG A 113 9.13 15.76 -13.66
C ARG A 113 8.06 15.39 -14.66
N CYS A 114 6.87 15.09 -14.16
CA CYS A 114 5.76 14.59 -14.93
C CYS A 114 4.51 15.46 -14.72
N GLU A 115 3.64 15.48 -15.71
CA GLU A 115 2.26 15.95 -15.59
C GLU A 115 1.27 14.86 -16.00
N GLY A 116 0.05 14.93 -15.49
CA GLY A 116 -1.02 14.01 -15.89
C GLY A 116 -2.33 14.30 -15.20
N ARG A 117 -3.41 13.64 -15.64
CA ARG A 117 -4.72 13.73 -15.00
C ARG A 117 -4.94 12.49 -14.13
N LEU A 118 -4.95 12.68 -12.81
CA LEU A 118 -5.31 11.62 -11.87
C LEU A 118 -6.82 11.45 -11.83
N ILE A 119 -7.26 10.20 -11.86
CA ILE A 119 -8.64 9.78 -11.58
C ILE A 119 -8.61 8.83 -10.40
N LEU A 120 -9.40 9.15 -9.38
CA LEU A 120 -9.71 8.27 -8.26
C LEU A 120 -11.13 7.75 -8.44
N GLU A 121 -11.27 6.43 -8.59
CA GLU A 121 -12.55 5.75 -8.63
C GLU A 121 -12.89 5.23 -7.23
N LEU A 122 -13.92 5.83 -6.64
CA LEU A 122 -14.36 5.52 -5.29
C LEU A 122 -15.22 4.24 -5.26
N PRO A 123 -15.16 3.48 -4.16
CA PRO A 123 -15.98 2.28 -3.99
C PRO A 123 -17.48 2.65 -3.99
N ARG A 124 -18.32 1.68 -4.37
CA ARG A 124 -19.77 1.86 -4.34
C ARG A 124 -20.23 2.16 -2.91
N GLY A 125 -21.26 2.98 -2.77
CA GLY A 125 -21.74 3.41 -1.46
C GLY A 125 -20.86 4.48 -0.84
N THR A 126 -20.17 5.29 -1.64
CA THR A 126 -19.48 6.52 -1.18
C THR A 126 -20.05 7.78 -1.82
N GLU A 127 -20.90 7.63 -2.84
CA GLU A 127 -21.40 8.69 -3.71
C GLU A 127 -22.03 9.86 -2.94
N PRO A 128 -22.98 9.63 -1.99
CA PRO A 128 -23.50 10.69 -1.13
C PRO A 128 -22.46 11.61 -0.47
N ALA A 129 -21.30 11.11 -0.05
CA ALA A 129 -20.26 11.91 0.60
C ALA A 129 -19.51 12.82 -0.39
N PHE A 130 -19.64 12.54 -1.69
CA PHE A 130 -18.93 13.21 -2.78
C PHE A 130 -19.90 13.80 -3.82
N ASN A 131 -21.03 14.34 -3.38
CA ASN A 131 -22.05 14.95 -4.25
C ASN A 131 -22.54 14.00 -5.35
N TYR A 132 -22.75 12.73 -5.00
CA TYR A 132 -23.12 11.64 -5.89
C TYR A 132 -22.11 11.31 -6.99
N SER A 133 -20.85 11.77 -6.86
CA SER A 133 -19.78 11.39 -7.76
C SER A 133 -19.04 10.14 -7.28
N ARG A 134 -18.74 9.24 -8.21
CA ARG A 134 -17.83 8.09 -8.00
C ARG A 134 -16.42 8.34 -8.48
N ARG A 135 -16.20 9.44 -9.19
CA ARG A 135 -14.92 9.74 -9.83
C ARG A 135 -14.48 11.13 -9.39
N LEU A 136 -13.35 11.17 -8.70
CA LEU A 136 -12.66 12.41 -8.41
C LEU A 136 -11.50 12.54 -9.40
N ASN A 137 -11.31 13.73 -9.95
CA ASN A 137 -10.21 14.00 -10.86
C ASN A 137 -9.45 15.25 -10.44
N ALA A 138 -8.16 15.26 -10.77
CA ALA A 138 -7.26 16.38 -10.55
C ALA A 138 -6.16 16.35 -11.62
N SER A 139 -5.75 17.53 -12.10
CA SER A 139 -4.54 17.64 -12.92
C SER A 139 -3.36 17.80 -11.98
N LEU A 140 -2.34 16.96 -12.15
CA LEU A 140 -1.20 16.89 -11.25
C LEU A 140 0.09 17.22 -12.00
N GLU A 141 0.96 17.96 -11.32
CA GLU A 141 2.38 18.01 -11.64
C GLU A 141 3.14 17.33 -10.50
N TYR A 142 3.99 16.36 -10.81
CA TYR A 142 4.69 15.56 -9.81
C TYR A 142 6.13 15.26 -10.20
N ILE A 143 6.97 15.03 -9.19
CA ILE A 143 8.36 14.58 -9.38
C ILE A 143 8.44 13.13 -8.90
N ALA A 144 8.75 12.24 -9.82
CA ALA A 144 8.98 10.82 -9.58
C ALA A 144 10.48 10.52 -9.56
N GLU A 145 10.92 9.79 -8.54
CA GLU A 145 12.30 9.34 -8.38
C GLU A 145 12.32 7.81 -8.28
N PRO A 146 13.33 7.12 -8.83
CA PRO A 146 13.50 5.70 -8.60
C PRO A 146 13.80 5.47 -7.12
N THR A 147 13.26 4.38 -6.58
CA THR A 147 13.65 3.85 -5.28
C THR A 147 14.67 2.74 -5.46
N ALA A 148 15.37 2.37 -4.38
CA ALA A 148 16.29 1.22 -4.38
C ALA A 148 15.64 -0.09 -4.87
N ASP A 149 14.32 -0.21 -4.74
CA ASP A 149 13.55 -1.36 -5.22
C ASP A 149 13.12 -1.24 -6.71
N GLY A 150 13.55 -0.20 -7.42
CA GLY A 150 13.13 0.10 -8.80
C GLY A 150 11.68 0.62 -8.92
N ARG A 151 11.01 0.88 -7.79
CA ARG A 151 9.65 1.46 -7.75
C ARG A 151 9.74 2.98 -7.83
N GLY A 152 8.85 3.65 -8.54
CA GLY A 152 8.82 5.11 -8.57
C GLY A 152 8.23 5.66 -7.26
N ARG A 153 8.94 6.55 -6.57
CA ARG A 153 8.44 7.31 -5.42
C ARG A 153 8.19 8.74 -5.84
N VAL A 154 7.09 9.31 -5.39
CA VAL A 154 6.79 10.73 -5.63
C VAL A 154 7.34 11.59 -4.49
N HIS A 155 8.12 12.61 -4.82
CA HIS A 155 8.74 13.51 -3.85
C HIS A 155 7.99 14.82 -3.70
N ARG A 156 7.49 15.37 -4.81
CA ARG A 156 6.68 16.59 -4.84
C ARG A 156 5.45 16.36 -5.70
N MET A 157 4.33 16.96 -5.31
CA MET A 157 3.06 16.88 -6.03
C MET A 157 2.31 18.19 -5.84
N ASN A 158 1.91 18.82 -6.95
CA ASN A 158 1.12 20.03 -7.02
C ASN A 158 -0.22 19.73 -7.74
N GLY A 159 -1.26 20.53 -7.48
CA GLY A 159 -2.56 20.42 -8.15
C GLY A 159 -3.54 19.41 -7.53
N ALA A 160 -3.16 18.77 -6.41
CA ALA A 160 -4.02 17.82 -5.71
C ALA A 160 -4.88 18.45 -4.60
N ASP A 161 -4.71 19.74 -4.30
CA ASP A 161 -5.25 20.36 -3.08
C ASP A 161 -6.79 20.33 -3.05
N ASP A 162 -7.46 20.70 -4.16
CA ASP A 162 -8.93 20.60 -4.28
C ASP A 162 -9.47 19.17 -4.05
N LEU A 163 -8.67 18.15 -4.37
CA LEU A 163 -9.05 16.76 -4.18
C LEU A 163 -8.80 16.32 -2.74
N ILE A 164 -7.71 16.81 -2.13
CA ILE A 164 -7.41 16.59 -0.71
C ILE A 164 -8.48 17.22 0.17
N ASP A 165 -8.89 18.47 -0.11
CA ASP A 165 -9.92 19.17 0.65
C ASP A 165 -11.27 18.45 0.54
N ARG A 166 -11.66 18.04 -0.67
CA ARG A 166 -12.88 17.24 -0.89
C ARG A 166 -12.86 15.90 -0.15
N LEU A 167 -11.70 15.25 -0.04
CA LEU A 167 -11.56 14.03 0.75
C LEU A 167 -11.60 14.32 2.25
N ALA A 168 -11.01 15.43 2.69
CA ALA A 168 -10.95 15.82 4.10
C ALA A 168 -12.31 16.22 4.66
N ASP A 169 -13.13 16.89 3.85
CA ASP A 169 -14.48 17.38 4.21
C ASP A 169 -15.59 16.34 3.96
N ALA A 170 -15.24 15.14 3.47
CA ALA A 170 -16.22 14.12 3.15
C ALA A 170 -16.86 13.55 4.42
N ASP A 171 -18.17 13.75 4.59
CA ASP A 171 -18.93 13.13 5.68
C ASP A 171 -19.10 11.62 5.42
N LEU A 172 -18.17 10.83 5.96
CA LEU A 172 -18.18 9.37 5.90
C LEU A 172 -18.97 8.74 7.07
N VAL A 173 -19.37 9.52 8.08
CA VAL A 173 -19.91 9.05 9.36
C VAL A 173 -21.41 8.83 9.32
N THR A 174 -22.16 9.66 8.57
CA THR A 174 -23.64 9.60 8.50
C THR A 174 -24.23 8.27 8.04
N ARG A 175 -23.41 7.28 7.65
CA ARG A 175 -23.86 5.96 7.18
C ARG A 175 -23.88 4.83 8.20
N ARG A 176 -23.33 5.01 9.40
CA ARG A 176 -23.53 3.99 10.47
C ARG A 176 -24.92 4.07 11.10
N SER A 177 -25.67 5.13 10.81
CA SER A 177 -26.90 5.47 11.54
C SER A 177 -28.18 5.31 10.72
N ASP A 178 -28.14 4.72 9.53
CA ASP A 178 -29.37 4.42 8.81
C ASP A 178 -30.17 3.37 9.62
N PRO A 179 -31.29 3.72 10.27
CA PRO A 179 -32.04 2.81 11.13
C PRO A 179 -32.89 1.81 10.33
N ALA A 180 -32.59 1.60 9.05
CA ALA A 180 -33.36 0.72 8.16
C ALA A 180 -33.34 -0.77 8.59
N ASP A 181 -32.50 -1.15 9.55
CA ASP A 181 -32.51 -2.47 10.21
C ASP A 181 -33.20 -2.47 11.59
N LYS A 182 -33.90 -1.39 11.98
CA LYS A 182 -34.65 -1.32 13.26
C LYS A 182 -36.14 -1.61 13.15
N ASP A 183 -36.65 -1.93 11.97
CA ASP A 183 -38.05 -2.31 11.76
C ASP A 183 -38.27 -3.83 11.72
N GLU A 184 -37.65 -4.61 12.62
CA GLU A 184 -38.25 -5.88 13.08
C GLU A 184 -38.01 -6.06 14.58
N ALA A 185 -38.58 -5.13 15.35
CA ALA A 185 -39.01 -5.42 16.71
C ALA A 185 -40.47 -5.92 16.69
N GLU A 186 -40.68 -7.01 17.42
CA GLU A 186 -41.91 -7.38 18.15
C GLU A 186 -42.80 -8.47 17.54
N GLY A 187 -42.44 -9.71 17.87
CA GLY A 187 -43.23 -10.90 17.57
C GLY A 187 -42.94 -12.12 18.46
N GLY A 188 -42.89 -11.94 19.80
CA GLY A 188 -43.43 -12.94 20.72
C GLY A 188 -42.52 -14.05 21.31
N ILE A 189 -42.33 -13.92 22.63
CA ILE A 189 -42.52 -14.90 23.72
C ILE A 189 -41.61 -16.15 23.89
N ASN A 190 -40.93 -16.16 25.05
CA ASN A 190 -40.56 -17.28 25.95
C ASN A 190 -39.54 -18.33 25.40
N GLU A 191 -38.61 -18.92 26.15
CA GLU A 191 -38.56 -19.31 27.56
C GLU A 191 -37.11 -19.29 28.09
N GLU A 192 -37.02 -19.16 29.42
CA GLU A 192 -35.96 -19.62 30.30
C GLU A 192 -35.08 -20.76 29.77
N GLY A 193 -33.80 -20.46 29.54
CA GLY A 193 -32.72 -21.43 29.38
C GLY A 193 -31.58 -21.04 30.30
N LYS A 194 -31.69 -21.45 31.55
CA LYS A 194 -30.71 -21.23 32.62
C LYS A 194 -29.59 -22.25 32.47
N ASP A 195 -28.56 -21.94 31.69
CA ASP A 195 -27.31 -22.72 31.69
C ASP A 195 -26.16 -21.89 32.25
N GLU A 196 -25.94 -22.19 33.52
CA GLU A 196 -24.82 -21.92 34.40
C GLU A 196 -23.49 -22.25 33.69
N PHE A 197 -22.85 -21.25 33.09
CA PHE A 197 -21.46 -21.37 32.62
C PHE A 197 -20.52 -20.99 33.76
N ALA A 198 -19.73 -21.99 34.18
CA ALA A 198 -18.80 -21.97 35.29
C ALA A 198 -17.74 -20.84 35.19
N PRO A 199 -17.22 -20.36 36.33
CA PRO A 199 -16.02 -19.53 36.37
C PRO A 199 -14.82 -20.37 35.92
N GLY A 200 -14.32 -20.10 34.72
CA GLY A 200 -13.06 -20.64 34.22
C GLY A 200 -11.91 -19.81 34.79
N ASP A 201 -11.02 -20.51 35.48
CA ASP A 201 -9.88 -20.02 36.23
C ASP A 201 -8.95 -19.08 35.43
N ASP A 202 -8.44 -18.09 36.15
CA ASP A 202 -7.38 -17.17 35.79
C ASP A 202 -6.17 -17.88 35.14
N GLU A 203 -5.91 -17.60 33.85
CA GLU A 203 -4.58 -17.80 33.28
C GLU A 203 -3.68 -16.61 33.62
N PRO A 204 -2.45 -16.85 34.10
CA PRO A 204 -1.52 -15.81 34.51
C PRO A 204 -1.07 -14.96 33.32
N VAL A 205 -1.24 -13.65 33.48
CA VAL A 205 -0.65 -12.60 32.65
C VAL A 205 0.87 -12.80 32.64
N ALA A 206 1.40 -13.26 31.50
CA ALA A 206 2.83 -13.26 31.26
C ALA A 206 3.30 -11.80 31.18
N GLU A 207 4.29 -11.51 32.00
CA GLU A 207 4.94 -10.22 32.20
C GLU A 207 5.40 -9.59 30.88
N ASP A 208 5.08 -8.30 30.71
CA ASP A 208 5.64 -7.44 29.68
C ASP A 208 7.18 -7.45 29.78
N PRO A 209 7.93 -7.72 28.69
CA PRO A 209 9.35 -7.42 28.69
C PRO A 209 9.53 -5.90 28.72
N ASP A 210 10.18 -5.43 29.78
CA ASP A 210 10.74 -4.09 29.89
C ASP A 210 11.54 -3.75 28.62
N PHE A 211 10.91 -3.02 27.70
CA PHE A 211 11.60 -2.45 26.54
C PHE A 211 12.38 -1.24 27.05
N GLU A 212 13.60 -1.50 27.53
CA GLU A 212 14.61 -0.50 27.82
C GLU A 212 14.72 0.47 26.63
N GLY A 213 14.51 1.75 26.92
CA GLY A 213 14.60 2.82 25.94
C GLY A 213 16.00 2.88 25.35
N ASP A 214 16.11 2.49 24.09
CA ASP A 214 17.28 2.82 23.27
C ASP A 214 17.38 4.35 23.17
N ASP A 215 18.43 4.87 23.80
CA ASP A 215 18.99 6.21 23.65
C ASP A 215 19.08 6.57 22.15
N VAL A 216 18.05 7.25 21.64
CA VAL A 216 18.12 7.95 20.36
C VAL A 216 19.05 9.15 20.57
N ARG A 217 20.36 8.91 20.40
CA ARG A 217 21.34 9.98 20.24
C ARG A 217 20.90 10.84 19.04
N PRO A 218 20.70 12.15 19.21
CA PRO A 218 20.53 13.02 18.06
C PRO A 218 21.80 12.93 17.20
N PRO A 219 21.67 12.82 15.86
CA PRO A 219 22.83 12.90 14.98
C PRO A 219 23.46 14.28 15.17
N GLU A 220 24.69 14.30 15.67
CA GLU A 220 25.50 15.52 15.68
C GLU A 220 25.57 16.04 14.25
N GLU A 221 25.06 17.24 14.10
CA GLU A 221 25.05 18.08 12.92
C GLU A 221 26.50 18.25 12.44
N LEU A 222 26.91 17.44 11.46
CA LEU A 222 28.12 17.63 10.69
C LEU A 222 27.96 18.89 9.84
N LEU A 223 28.14 20.05 10.48
CA LEU A 223 28.26 21.33 9.82
C LEU A 223 29.48 21.29 8.89
N PRO A 224 29.33 21.60 7.59
CA PRO A 224 30.48 21.69 6.70
C PRO A 224 31.40 22.85 7.13
N PRO A 225 32.71 22.73 6.92
CA PRO A 225 33.65 23.80 7.23
C PRO A 225 33.32 25.05 6.42
N VAL A 226 33.11 26.16 7.12
CA VAL A 226 33.01 27.49 6.55
C VAL A 226 34.33 27.80 5.84
N MET A 227 34.30 27.82 4.50
CA MET A 227 35.39 28.31 3.67
C MET A 227 35.50 29.82 3.91
N GLN A 228 36.53 30.22 4.67
CA GLN A 228 36.94 31.62 4.79
C GLN A 228 37.52 32.08 3.45
N GLU A 229 36.84 33.01 2.80
CA GLU A 229 37.35 33.74 1.64
C GLU A 229 38.61 34.52 2.03
N ASP A 230 39.74 34.07 1.48
CA ASP A 230 41.01 34.78 1.46
C ASP A 230 40.86 36.04 0.60
N GLN A 231 40.59 37.18 1.23
CA GLN A 231 40.68 38.48 0.55
C GLN A 231 42.14 38.88 0.39
N GLY A 232 42.74 38.42 -0.70
CA GLY A 232 44.02 38.89 -1.21
C GLY A 232 43.95 40.36 -1.64
N LYS A 233 44.93 41.13 -1.16
CA LYS A 233 45.18 42.54 -1.46
C LYS A 233 46.45 42.67 -2.30
#